data_AF-A0A314YV89-F1
#
_entry.id   AF-A0A314YV89-F1
#
_cell.length_a   1.000
_cell.length_b   1.000
_cell.length_c   1.000
_cell.angle_alpha   90.00
_cell.angle_beta   90.00
_cell.angle_gamma   90.00
#
_symmetry.space_group_name_H-M   'P 1'
#
loop_
_entity.id
_entity.type
_entity.pdbx_description
1 polymer ?
#
loop_
_entity_poly.entity_id
_entity_poly.type
_entity_poly.pdbx_seq_one_letter_code
_entity_poly.pdbx_strand_id
1 'polypeptide(L)'
;MDTALQTKPCRFGDKNTSDIVICLKHREGIPKRFFSHSSVLINKSKYFANRLSHPGSNNCIDIYCSEVNYDHHVNLLRLLYLPTDSILDSFDSVKSAVGILQLAVVFQCEEIACCCIQYLEAVPWEDKEEELILKAVSKVGPIAMPILARIQPVDLAATKDVFVSAVRIATSIAGPCPPFGNELKTSAQEQVEFMLGEDEDAPLVIADEEVKSVLRMGLSQIYSSFEKELSSLLLEPDLVSERAEEKILHSLSDLEWMCNILGKMDLMKDFVANWAESSSNVLGVVENNKLDSFMWGLKIKLIEITAKVLEAVGYGNVILPTPIRLTLLKTWLPYIRKDEAPSGFKGQ
;
A
#
# COMPACT_ATOMS: atom_id res chain seq x y z
N MET A 1 -16.58 -5.13 -59.58
CA MET A 1 -15.13 -4.90 -59.63
C MET A 1 -14.82 -3.92 -58.51
N ASP A 2 -14.52 -4.44 -57.32
CA ASP A 2 -14.01 -3.62 -56.22
C ASP A 2 -12.81 -4.37 -55.65
N THR A 3 -11.66 -4.14 -56.27
CA THR A 3 -10.37 -4.56 -55.73
C THR A 3 -10.09 -3.63 -54.56
N ALA A 4 -10.51 -4.02 -53.36
CA ALA A 4 -10.00 -3.44 -52.13
C ALA A 4 -8.48 -3.68 -52.11
N LEU A 5 -7.72 -2.68 -52.56
CA LEU A 5 -6.29 -2.61 -52.38
C LEU A 5 -6.05 -2.67 -50.87
N GLN A 6 -5.68 -3.85 -50.37
CA GLN A 6 -5.00 -3.98 -49.08
C GLN A 6 -3.72 -3.17 -49.17
N THR A 7 -3.79 -1.90 -48.76
CA THR A 7 -2.62 -1.07 -48.56
C THR A 7 -1.77 -1.75 -47.50
N LYS A 8 -0.61 -2.26 -47.92
CA LYS A 8 0.39 -2.85 -47.01
C LYS A 8 0.66 -1.86 -45.87
N PRO A 9 0.80 -2.32 -44.62
CA PRO A 9 1.10 -1.44 -43.50
C PRO A 9 2.44 -0.74 -43.77
N CYS A 10 2.44 0.59 -43.62
CA CYS A 10 3.63 1.42 -43.77
C CYS A 10 4.70 0.98 -42.76
N ARG A 11 5.93 0.76 -43.22
CA ARG A 11 7.06 0.37 -42.35
C ARG A 11 8.11 1.48 -42.32
N PHE A 12 8.66 1.74 -41.14
CA PHE A 12 9.73 2.73 -40.99
C PHE A 12 10.98 2.29 -41.77
N GLY A 13 11.53 3.19 -42.60
CA GLY A 13 12.70 2.91 -43.43
C GLY A 13 12.43 2.24 -44.78
N ASP A 14 11.16 2.00 -45.15
CA ASP A 14 10.84 1.45 -46.48
C ASP A 14 11.02 2.49 -47.59
N LYS A 15 12.08 2.33 -48.38
CA LYS A 15 12.42 3.25 -49.47
C LYS A 15 11.41 3.25 -50.62
N ASN A 16 10.65 2.17 -50.79
CA ASN A 16 9.79 2.01 -51.96
C ASN A 16 8.45 2.75 -51.80
N THR A 17 7.99 2.90 -50.57
CA THR A 17 6.67 3.49 -50.25
C THR A 17 6.76 4.86 -49.58
N SER A 18 7.95 5.24 -49.09
CA SER A 18 8.17 6.52 -48.42
C SER A 18 8.12 7.69 -49.38
N ASP A 19 7.40 8.74 -49.00
CA ASP A 19 7.26 10.00 -49.75
C ASP A 19 8.11 11.13 -49.14
N ILE A 20 8.68 10.92 -47.96
CA ILE A 20 9.50 11.91 -47.25
C ILE A 20 10.73 11.30 -46.59
N VAL A 21 11.79 12.11 -46.46
CA VAL A 21 13.03 11.73 -45.79
C VAL A 21 13.25 12.59 -44.55
N ILE A 22 13.47 11.98 -43.39
CA ILE A 22 13.93 12.67 -42.18
C ILE A 22 15.46 12.57 -42.10
N CYS A 23 16.13 13.70 -42.00
CA CYS A 23 17.58 13.79 -41.85
C CYS A 23 17.92 14.19 -40.42
N LEU A 24 18.49 13.26 -39.65
CA LEU A 24 19.06 13.57 -38.35
C LEU A 24 20.47 14.13 -38.54
N LYS A 25 20.68 15.39 -38.17
CA LYS A 25 21.95 16.12 -38.29
C LYS A 25 22.65 16.24 -36.94
N HIS A 26 23.91 15.82 -36.90
CA HIS A 26 24.84 16.10 -35.82
C HIS A 26 25.75 17.28 -36.20
N ARG A 27 26.29 18.03 -35.22
CA ARG A 27 27.12 19.23 -35.49
C ARG A 27 28.38 18.93 -36.32
N GLU A 28 28.93 17.72 -36.21
CA GLU A 28 30.21 17.36 -36.82
C GLU A 28 30.16 16.09 -37.70
N GLY A 29 28.96 15.53 -37.91
CA GLY A 29 28.78 14.22 -38.54
C GLY A 29 28.00 14.23 -39.86
N ILE A 30 28.11 13.13 -40.61
CA ILE A 30 27.31 12.88 -41.81
C ILE A 30 25.82 12.76 -41.41
N PRO A 31 24.91 13.54 -42.01
CA PRO A 31 23.48 13.41 -41.74
C PRO A 31 22.97 12.02 -42.08
N LYS A 32 22.28 11.36 -41.13
CA LYS A 32 21.65 10.06 -41.39
C LYS A 32 20.21 10.25 -41.86
N ARG A 33 19.86 9.56 -42.94
CA ARG A 33 18.58 9.69 -43.65
C ARG A 33 17.65 8.52 -43.30
N PHE A 34 16.41 8.85 -42.95
CA PHE A 34 15.36 7.91 -42.59
C PHE A 34 14.16 8.11 -43.51
N PHE A 35 13.88 7.09 -44.33
CA PHE A 35 12.73 7.08 -45.24
C PHE A 35 11.44 6.90 -44.44
N SER A 36 10.53 7.86 -44.58
CA SER A 36 9.32 7.97 -43.76
C SER A 36 8.08 8.28 -44.62
N HIS A 37 6.89 8.18 -44.01
CA HIS A 37 5.61 8.47 -44.66
C HIS A 37 4.99 9.72 -44.04
N SER A 38 4.73 10.75 -44.85
CA SER A 38 4.16 12.01 -44.42
C SER A 38 2.83 11.80 -43.68
N SER A 39 2.00 10.88 -44.16
CA SER A 39 0.71 10.51 -43.55
C SER A 39 0.85 10.03 -42.10
N VAL A 40 1.86 9.21 -41.80
CA VAL A 40 2.13 8.72 -40.44
C VAL A 40 2.62 9.87 -39.55
N LEU A 41 3.58 10.66 -40.04
CA LEU A 41 4.15 11.78 -39.29
C LEU A 41 3.10 12.85 -38.95
N ILE A 42 2.26 13.23 -39.92
CA ILE A 42 1.20 14.24 -39.75
C ILE A 42 0.14 13.75 -38.74
N ASN A 43 -0.25 12.47 -38.83
CA ASN A 43 -1.26 11.90 -37.94
C ASN A 43 -0.75 11.84 -36.49
N LYS A 44 0.50 11.40 -36.29
CA LYS A 44 1.05 11.11 -34.96
C LYS A 44 1.78 12.29 -34.31
N SER A 45 1.97 13.42 -35.00
CA SER A 45 2.73 14.58 -34.49
C SER A 45 2.23 15.90 -35.07
N LYS A 46 1.78 16.79 -34.19
CA LYS A 46 1.38 18.16 -34.58
C LYS A 46 2.55 18.98 -35.12
N TYR A 47 3.77 18.74 -34.61
CA TYR A 47 4.97 19.38 -35.14
C TYR A 47 5.20 19.03 -36.62
N PHE A 48 5.13 17.76 -36.99
CA PHE A 48 5.29 17.35 -38.39
C PHE A 48 4.11 17.80 -39.26
N ALA A 49 2.88 17.75 -38.74
CA ALA A 49 1.70 18.31 -39.41
C ALA A 49 1.91 19.78 -39.79
N ASN A 50 2.33 20.61 -38.84
CA ASN A 50 2.60 22.02 -39.07
C ASN A 50 3.74 22.22 -40.07
N ARG A 51 4.85 21.49 -39.90
CA ARG A 51 6.03 21.62 -40.77
C ARG A 51 5.75 21.24 -42.23
N LEU A 52 4.84 20.28 -42.46
CA LEU A 52 4.48 19.79 -43.79
C LEU A 52 3.30 20.51 -44.44
N SER A 53 2.56 21.32 -43.68
CA SER A 53 1.47 22.14 -44.22
C SER A 53 1.92 23.34 -45.06
N HIS A 54 3.21 23.70 -45.04
CA HIS A 54 3.74 24.89 -45.70
C HIS A 54 4.06 24.62 -47.19
N PRO A 55 3.49 25.41 -48.14
CA PRO A 55 3.79 25.26 -49.56
C PRO A 55 5.28 25.55 -49.82
N GLY A 56 6.02 24.55 -50.33
CA GLY A 56 7.46 24.65 -50.58
C GLY A 56 8.33 23.79 -49.65
N SER A 57 7.74 22.95 -48.79
CA SER A 57 8.52 21.96 -48.04
C SER A 57 9.15 20.96 -49.02
N ASN A 58 10.48 20.97 -49.12
CA ASN A 58 11.22 19.89 -49.76
C ASN A 58 10.81 18.54 -49.14
N ASN A 59 10.89 17.44 -49.88
CA ASN A 59 10.64 16.07 -49.38
C ASN A 59 11.70 15.60 -48.35
N CYS A 60 12.37 16.53 -47.66
CA CYS A 60 13.44 16.31 -46.70
C CYS A 60 13.25 17.22 -45.48
N ILE A 61 13.12 16.61 -44.29
CA ILE A 61 12.99 17.30 -43.00
C ILE A 61 14.31 17.16 -42.24
N ASP A 62 14.97 18.28 -41.97
CA ASP A 62 16.17 18.28 -41.14
C ASP A 62 15.83 18.45 -39.65
N ILE A 63 16.34 17.57 -38.80
CA ILE A 63 16.23 17.62 -37.34
C ILE A 63 17.64 17.61 -36.76
N TYR A 64 17.93 18.56 -35.89
CA TYR A 64 19.23 18.66 -35.23
C TYR A 64 19.20 17.90 -33.90
N CYS A 65 20.17 17.02 -33.70
CA CYS A 65 20.33 16.24 -32.48
C CYS A 65 21.79 16.27 -32.00
N SER A 66 21.99 16.10 -30.70
CA SER A 66 23.29 15.83 -30.07
C SER A 66 23.58 14.33 -30.11
N GLU A 67 24.84 13.92 -29.87
CA GLU A 67 25.18 12.50 -29.71
C GLU A 67 24.36 11.81 -28.61
N VAL A 68 24.11 12.51 -27.50
CA VAL A 68 23.44 11.94 -26.32
C VAL A 68 21.95 11.65 -26.56
N ASN A 69 21.29 12.40 -27.46
CA ASN A 69 19.86 12.22 -27.74
C ASN A 69 19.59 11.65 -29.14
N TYR A 70 20.63 11.23 -29.87
CA TYR A 70 20.49 10.66 -31.21
C TYR A 70 19.61 9.40 -31.18
N ASP A 71 19.90 8.47 -30.28
CA ASP A 71 19.14 7.22 -30.18
C ASP A 71 17.68 7.45 -29.76
N HIS A 72 17.42 8.45 -28.90
CA HIS A 72 16.06 8.83 -28.53
C HIS A 72 15.27 9.37 -29.74
N HIS A 73 15.91 10.12 -30.66
CA HIS A 73 15.25 10.55 -31.90
C HIS A 73 14.93 9.36 -32.80
N VAL A 74 15.88 8.44 -33.00
CA VAL A 74 15.65 7.25 -33.81
C VAL A 74 14.54 6.39 -33.23
N ASN A 75 14.53 6.19 -31.91
CA ASN A 75 13.51 5.42 -31.23
C ASN A 75 12.14 6.10 -31.35
N LEU A 76 12.02 7.41 -31.08
CA LEU A 76 10.76 8.14 -31.28
C LEU A 76 10.22 7.97 -32.71
N LEU A 77 11.08 8.10 -33.73
CA LEU A 77 10.64 7.90 -35.12
C LEU A 77 10.14 6.48 -35.39
N ARG A 78 10.72 5.46 -34.75
CA ARG A 78 10.21 4.08 -34.81
C ARG A 78 8.86 3.94 -34.12
N LEU A 79 8.68 4.57 -32.96
CA LEU A 79 7.42 4.53 -32.20
C LEU A 79 6.23 5.12 -32.98
N LEU A 80 6.45 6.12 -33.82
CA LEU A 80 5.39 6.68 -34.69
C LEU A 80 4.74 5.64 -35.62
N TYR A 81 5.43 4.53 -35.89
CA TYR A 81 4.96 3.44 -36.75
C TYR A 81 4.35 2.28 -35.98
N LEU A 82 4.42 2.28 -34.65
CA LEU A 82 3.83 1.24 -33.84
C LEU A 82 2.34 1.52 -33.59
N PRO A 83 1.51 0.48 -33.47
CA PRO A 83 0.19 0.59 -32.87
C PRO A 83 0.31 1.09 -31.42
N THR A 84 -0.68 1.86 -30.95
CA THR A 84 -0.73 2.43 -29.60
C THR A 84 -0.42 1.40 -28.52
N ASP A 85 -1.08 0.25 -28.60
CA ASP A 85 -0.98 -0.83 -27.61
C ASP A 85 0.42 -1.46 -27.53
N SER A 86 1.27 -1.28 -28.55
CA SER A 86 2.64 -1.83 -28.60
C SER A 86 3.71 -0.81 -28.23
N ILE A 87 3.37 0.47 -28.06
CA ILE A 87 4.34 1.51 -27.71
C ILE A 87 4.89 1.26 -26.29
N LEU A 88 4.03 0.91 -25.34
CA LEU A 88 4.43 0.72 -23.95
C LEU A 88 5.45 -0.42 -23.80
N ASP A 89 5.24 -1.52 -24.52
CA ASP A 89 6.12 -2.71 -24.51
C ASP A 89 7.50 -2.47 -25.12
N SER A 90 7.70 -1.34 -25.80
CA SER A 90 8.96 -1.01 -26.48
C SER A 90 9.96 -0.27 -25.59
N PHE A 91 9.54 0.20 -24.41
CA PHE A 91 10.42 0.88 -23.47
C PHE A 91 11.21 -0.11 -22.64
N ASP A 92 12.53 0.04 -22.65
CA ASP A 92 13.49 -0.89 -22.04
C ASP A 92 14.25 -0.29 -20.84
N SER A 93 14.19 1.02 -20.66
CA SER A 93 14.92 1.73 -19.63
C SER A 93 14.31 3.09 -19.32
N VAL A 94 14.43 3.53 -18.06
CA VAL A 94 14.00 4.86 -17.60
C VAL A 94 14.70 5.96 -18.40
N LYS A 95 16.02 5.84 -18.61
CA LYS A 95 16.80 6.82 -19.38
C LYS A 95 16.27 7.02 -20.80
N SER A 96 15.94 5.94 -21.50
CA SER A 96 15.39 5.97 -22.86
C SER A 96 13.99 6.59 -22.85
N ALA A 97 13.12 6.16 -21.94
CA ALA A 97 11.76 6.67 -21.80
C ALA A 97 11.73 8.18 -21.47
N VAL A 98 12.58 8.66 -20.55
CA VAL A 98 12.74 10.08 -20.24
C VAL A 98 13.23 10.87 -21.45
N GLY A 99 14.22 10.35 -22.17
CA GLY A 99 14.74 10.99 -23.39
C GLY A 99 13.69 11.10 -24.49
N ILE A 100 12.90 10.04 -24.69
CA ILE A 100 11.80 10.01 -25.66
C ILE A 100 10.67 10.94 -25.21
N LEU A 101 10.30 10.97 -23.93
CA LEU A 101 9.27 11.88 -23.39
C LEU A 101 9.59 13.34 -23.71
N GLN A 102 10.84 13.77 -23.46
CA GLN A 102 11.27 15.13 -23.77
C GLN A 102 11.11 15.47 -25.26
N LEU A 103 11.46 14.54 -26.15
CA LEU A 103 11.30 14.72 -27.59
C LEU A 103 9.83 14.65 -28.03
N ALA A 104 9.03 13.79 -27.41
CA ALA A 104 7.61 13.65 -27.70
C ALA A 104 6.86 14.94 -27.36
N VAL A 105 7.22 15.63 -26.28
CA VAL A 105 6.68 16.96 -25.97
C VAL A 105 7.11 18.00 -27.01
N VAL A 106 8.40 18.03 -27.37
CA VAL A 106 8.92 18.96 -28.39
C VAL A 106 8.26 18.75 -29.76
N PHE A 107 8.08 17.50 -30.18
CA PHE A 107 7.42 17.13 -31.42
C PHE A 107 5.89 17.01 -31.29
N GLN A 108 5.33 17.31 -30.12
CA GLN A 108 3.89 17.26 -29.87
C GLN A 108 3.26 15.91 -30.30
N CYS A 109 3.93 14.82 -29.92
CA CYS A 109 3.48 13.45 -30.06
C CYS A 109 2.76 13.03 -28.78
N GLU A 110 1.50 13.42 -28.63
CA GLU A 110 0.72 13.25 -27.38
C GLU A 110 0.62 11.79 -26.95
N GLU A 111 0.35 10.89 -27.89
CA GLU A 111 0.20 9.45 -27.62
C GLU A 111 1.50 8.83 -27.07
N ILE A 112 2.64 9.12 -27.69
CA ILE A 112 3.95 8.64 -27.23
C ILE A 112 4.28 9.25 -25.86
N ALA A 113 4.00 10.54 -25.66
CA ALA A 113 4.23 11.19 -24.37
C ALA A 113 3.42 10.52 -23.25
N CYS A 114 2.15 10.21 -23.49
CA CYS A 114 1.31 9.47 -22.55
C CYS A 114 1.88 8.08 -22.24
N CYS A 115 2.30 7.32 -23.25
CA CYS A 115 2.90 6.00 -23.02
C CYS A 115 4.23 6.09 -22.24
N CYS A 116 5.07 7.10 -22.51
CA CYS A 116 6.26 7.34 -21.70
C CYS A 116 5.91 7.65 -20.24
N ILE A 117 4.87 8.45 -20.00
CA ILE A 117 4.42 8.80 -18.65
C ILE A 117 3.90 7.56 -17.92
N GLN A 118 3.06 6.75 -18.56
CA GLN A 118 2.56 5.50 -18.01
C GLN A 118 3.68 4.52 -17.68
N TYR A 119 4.68 4.39 -18.56
CA TYR A 119 5.85 3.55 -18.30
C TYR A 119 6.63 4.05 -17.07
N LEU A 120 6.96 5.34 -17.03
CA LEU A 120 7.72 5.94 -15.94
C LEU A 120 6.96 5.88 -14.61
N GLU A 121 5.64 6.03 -14.62
CA GLU A 121 4.77 5.87 -13.46
C GLU A 121 4.70 4.42 -12.95
N ALA A 122 4.94 3.42 -13.79
CA ALA A 122 4.82 2.01 -13.38
C ALA A 122 6.14 1.39 -12.90
N VAL A 123 7.28 1.80 -13.46
CA VAL A 123 8.58 1.15 -13.17
C VAL A 123 9.22 1.63 -11.86
N PRO A 124 10.03 0.80 -11.17
CA PRO A 124 10.87 1.26 -10.07
C PRO A 124 11.99 2.19 -10.60
N TRP A 125 12.49 3.09 -9.75
CA TRP A 125 13.56 4.04 -10.09
C TRP A 125 14.75 3.89 -9.15
N GLU A 126 15.96 4.01 -9.68
CA GLU A 126 17.16 4.25 -8.87
C GLU A 126 17.29 5.75 -8.50
N ASP A 127 18.03 6.09 -7.44
CA ASP A 127 18.24 7.49 -6.99
C ASP A 127 18.68 8.43 -8.12
N LYS A 128 19.60 7.96 -8.97
CA LYS A 128 20.11 8.74 -10.12
C LYS A 128 19.05 8.92 -11.20
N GLU A 129 18.16 7.95 -11.35
CA GLU A 129 17.06 8.01 -12.31
C GLU A 129 15.96 8.95 -11.83
N GLU A 130 15.67 8.96 -10.53
CA GLU A 130 14.74 9.91 -9.93
C GLU A 130 15.16 11.37 -10.20
N GLU A 131 16.43 11.73 -9.95
CA GLU A 131 16.95 13.07 -10.26
C GLU A 131 16.78 13.42 -11.75
N LEU A 132 17.00 12.46 -12.63
CA LEU A 132 16.83 12.63 -14.08
C LEU A 132 15.37 12.84 -14.47
N ILE A 133 14.46 12.05 -13.89
CA ILE A 133 13.01 12.15 -14.09
C ILE A 133 12.53 13.52 -13.61
N LEU A 134 12.88 13.94 -12.40
CA LEU A 134 12.50 15.23 -11.83
C LEU A 134 12.95 16.40 -12.72
N LYS A 135 14.20 16.35 -13.20
CA LYS A 135 14.74 17.36 -14.12
C LYS A 135 14.00 17.38 -15.46
N ALA A 136 13.53 16.24 -15.95
CA ALA A 136 12.78 16.14 -17.19
C ALA A 136 11.33 16.62 -17.04
N VAL A 137 10.62 16.08 -16.05
CA VAL A 137 9.19 16.32 -15.79
C VAL A 137 8.91 17.79 -15.48
N SER A 138 9.83 18.50 -14.82
CA SER A 138 9.71 19.96 -14.59
C SER A 138 9.52 20.78 -15.88
N LYS A 139 9.92 20.24 -17.04
CA LYS A 139 9.81 20.90 -18.35
C LYS A 139 8.63 20.41 -19.19
N VAL A 140 7.96 19.34 -18.77
CA VAL A 140 6.89 18.67 -19.51
C VAL A 140 5.52 19.30 -19.21
N GLY A 141 5.34 19.84 -18.01
CA GLY A 141 4.10 20.50 -17.59
C GLY A 141 3.08 19.53 -16.97
N PRO A 142 1.77 19.89 -16.94
CA PRO A 142 0.75 19.18 -16.16
C PRO A 142 0.53 17.71 -16.54
N ILE A 143 0.84 17.32 -17.78
CA ILE A 143 0.65 15.94 -18.24
C ILE A 143 1.50 14.94 -17.43
N ALA A 144 2.60 15.38 -16.83
CA ALA A 144 3.49 14.54 -16.03
C ALA A 144 3.12 14.49 -14.53
N MET A 145 1.94 15.00 -14.15
CA MET A 145 1.41 14.91 -12.78
C MET A 145 1.40 13.47 -12.21
N PRO A 146 1.06 12.41 -12.97
CA PRO A 146 1.08 11.04 -12.44
C PRO A 146 2.45 10.59 -11.93
N ILE A 147 3.53 11.00 -12.60
CA ILE A 147 4.90 10.73 -12.15
C ILE A 147 5.20 11.51 -10.86
N LEU A 148 4.81 12.79 -10.81
CA LEU A 148 5.05 13.62 -9.62
C LEU A 148 4.28 13.10 -8.40
N ALA A 149 3.10 12.54 -8.59
CA ALA A 149 2.28 11.96 -7.52
C ALA A 149 3.02 10.85 -6.75
N ARG A 150 3.97 10.13 -7.38
CA ARG A 150 4.80 9.12 -6.71
C ARG A 150 5.76 9.70 -5.67
N ILE A 151 6.13 10.97 -5.81
CA ILE A 151 7.13 11.66 -4.97
C ILE A 151 6.46 12.75 -4.13
N GLN A 152 5.16 12.98 -4.32
CA GLN A 152 4.47 13.97 -3.49
C GLN A 152 4.55 13.53 -2.03
N PRO A 153 4.88 14.46 -1.12
CA PRO A 153 4.91 14.15 0.29
C PRO A 153 3.53 13.62 0.67
N VAL A 154 3.54 12.54 1.45
CA VAL A 154 2.33 11.92 1.97
C VAL A 154 1.49 13.00 2.64
N ASP A 155 0.23 13.12 2.21
CA ASP A 155 -0.72 14.01 2.89
C ASP A 155 -0.98 13.43 4.29
N LEU A 156 -0.32 14.02 5.28
CA LEU A 156 -0.40 13.56 6.68
C LEU A 156 -1.83 13.62 7.23
N ALA A 157 -2.67 14.54 6.74
CA ALA A 157 -4.06 14.62 7.15
C ALA A 157 -4.86 13.46 6.55
N ALA A 158 -4.71 13.21 5.25
CA ALA A 158 -5.36 12.06 4.60
C ALA A 158 -4.89 10.72 5.18
N THR A 159 -3.60 10.57 5.46
CA THR A 159 -3.05 9.37 6.11
C THR A 159 -3.61 9.19 7.52
N LYS A 160 -3.74 10.27 8.30
CA LYS A 160 -4.41 10.22 9.61
C LYS A 160 -5.87 9.80 9.48
N ASP A 161 -6.62 10.34 8.53
CA ASP A 161 -8.03 9.99 8.31
C ASP A 161 -8.20 8.51 7.93
N VAL A 162 -7.30 7.97 7.10
CA VAL A 162 -7.24 6.53 6.78
C VAL A 162 -6.97 5.71 8.03
N PHE A 163 -5.97 6.10 8.84
CA PHE A 163 -5.65 5.40 10.08
C PHE A 163 -6.82 5.38 11.06
N VAL A 164 -7.43 6.54 11.31
CA VAL A 164 -8.58 6.69 12.21
C VAL A 164 -9.75 5.85 11.74
N SER A 165 -10.01 5.82 10.43
CA SER A 165 -11.08 5.01 9.84
C SER A 165 -10.80 3.51 9.99
N ALA A 166 -9.57 3.08 9.74
CA ALA A 166 -9.16 1.69 9.91
C ALA A 166 -9.30 1.25 11.38
N VAL A 167 -8.86 2.05 12.35
CA VAL A 167 -9.06 1.76 13.79
C VAL A 167 -10.55 1.62 14.13
N ARG A 168 -11.41 2.52 13.65
CA ARG A 168 -12.86 2.46 13.92
C ARG A 168 -13.52 1.19 13.37
N ILE A 169 -13.04 0.68 12.24
CA ILE A 169 -13.53 -0.55 11.63
C ILE A 169 -12.95 -1.78 12.36
N ALA A 170 -11.63 -1.81 12.59
CA ALA A 170 -10.92 -2.88 13.27
C ALA A 170 -11.46 -3.16 14.69
N THR A 171 -11.93 -2.11 15.36
CA THR A 171 -12.46 -2.17 16.74
C THR A 171 -13.99 -2.23 16.79
N SER A 172 -14.65 -2.31 15.63
CA SER A 172 -16.12 -2.32 15.49
C SER A 172 -16.85 -1.09 16.07
N ILE A 173 -16.17 0.05 16.28
CA ILE A 173 -16.81 1.32 16.68
C ILE A 173 -17.83 1.76 15.61
N ALA A 174 -17.47 1.62 14.33
CA ALA A 174 -18.31 2.04 13.21
C ALA A 174 -19.55 1.14 13.01
N GLY A 175 -19.69 0.06 13.77
CA GLY A 175 -20.72 -0.95 13.60
C GLY A 175 -20.42 -1.93 12.44
N PRO A 176 -21.31 -2.90 12.20
CA PRO A 176 -21.12 -3.87 11.12
C PRO A 176 -21.15 -3.17 9.74
N CYS A 177 -20.29 -3.62 8.84
CA CYS A 177 -20.15 -3.07 7.49
C CYS A 177 -20.48 -4.15 6.43
N PRO A 178 -21.78 -4.32 6.06
CA PRO A 178 -22.17 -5.23 4.99
C PRO A 178 -21.68 -4.72 3.62
N PRO A 179 -21.34 -5.62 2.66
CA PRO A 179 -21.44 -7.07 2.73
C PRO A 179 -20.22 -7.77 3.36
N PHE A 180 -19.14 -7.04 3.65
CA PHE A 180 -17.82 -7.60 3.94
C PHE A 180 -17.67 -8.25 5.33
N GLY A 181 -18.50 -7.86 6.30
CA GLY A 181 -18.53 -8.51 7.61
C GLY A 181 -17.17 -8.50 8.33
N ASN A 182 -16.68 -9.68 8.74
CA ASN A 182 -15.43 -9.82 9.48
C ASN A 182 -14.17 -9.67 8.60
N GLU A 183 -14.25 -9.89 7.28
CA GLU A 183 -13.08 -9.77 6.39
C GLU A 183 -12.56 -8.32 6.36
N LEU A 184 -13.48 -7.35 6.35
CA LEU A 184 -13.11 -5.94 6.40
C LEU A 184 -12.45 -5.57 7.71
N LYS A 185 -12.87 -6.18 8.82
CA LYS A 185 -12.26 -5.95 10.14
C LYS A 185 -10.82 -6.46 10.17
N THR A 186 -10.58 -7.68 9.68
CA THR A 186 -9.22 -8.24 9.57
C THR A 186 -8.33 -7.38 8.67
N SER A 187 -8.83 -6.97 7.50
CA SER A 187 -8.08 -6.09 6.60
C SER A 187 -7.79 -4.72 7.23
N ALA A 188 -8.72 -4.18 8.03
CA ALA A 188 -8.49 -2.94 8.77
C ALA A 188 -7.45 -3.11 9.89
N GLN A 189 -7.40 -4.27 10.56
CA GLN A 189 -6.37 -4.60 11.54
C GLN A 189 -4.97 -4.64 10.89
N GLU A 190 -4.84 -5.34 9.76
CA GLU A 190 -3.61 -5.40 8.97
C GLU A 190 -3.17 -4.02 8.48
N GLN A 191 -4.12 -3.19 8.02
CA GLN A 191 -3.84 -1.83 7.58
C GLN A 191 -3.28 -0.96 8.72
N VAL A 192 -3.85 -1.07 9.93
CA VAL A 192 -3.34 -0.35 11.12
C VAL A 192 -1.94 -0.85 11.49
N GLU A 193 -1.69 -2.17 11.46
CA GLU A 193 -0.37 -2.73 11.74
C GLU A 193 0.69 -2.25 10.75
N PHE A 194 0.34 -2.21 9.45
CA PHE A 194 1.21 -1.70 8.40
C PHE A 194 1.56 -0.23 8.59
N MET A 195 0.56 0.60 8.95
CA MET A 195 0.77 2.03 9.18
C MET A 195 1.62 2.31 10.44
N LEU A 196 1.72 1.33 11.35
CA LEU A 196 2.58 1.35 12.53
C LEU A 196 3.78 0.39 12.38
N GLY A 197 4.26 0.21 11.15
CA GLY A 197 5.42 -0.64 10.83
C GLY A 197 6.66 -0.30 11.65
N GLU A 198 7.68 -1.16 11.57
CA GLU A 198 8.86 -1.15 12.43
C GLU A 198 9.88 -0.03 12.13
N ASP A 199 9.61 0.82 11.13
CA ASP A 199 10.49 1.94 10.80
C ASP A 199 10.30 3.08 11.81
N GLU A 200 11.03 2.98 12.93
CA GLU A 200 10.99 3.96 14.02
C GLU A 200 11.44 5.37 13.58
N ASP A 201 12.21 5.47 12.49
CA ASP A 201 12.81 6.73 12.04
C ASP A 201 11.81 7.61 11.26
N ALA A 202 10.71 7.05 10.74
CA ALA A 202 9.70 7.79 9.98
C ALA A 202 8.28 7.19 10.11
N PRO A 203 7.63 7.29 11.28
CA PRO A 203 6.27 6.77 11.47
C PRO A 203 5.27 7.48 10.55
N LEU A 204 4.45 6.71 9.83
CA LEU A 204 3.42 7.23 8.92
C LEU A 204 2.32 8.01 9.64
N VAL A 205 2.14 7.75 10.95
CA VAL A 205 1.07 8.31 11.76
C VAL A 205 1.63 8.95 13.02
N ILE A 206 1.26 10.21 13.25
CA ILE A 206 1.59 10.93 14.48
C ILE A 206 0.59 10.54 15.57
N ALA A 207 1.08 10.13 16.74
CA ALA A 207 0.26 9.78 17.91
C ALA A 207 -0.28 11.04 18.63
N ASP A 208 -1.06 11.85 17.92
CA ASP A 208 -1.74 13.01 18.49
C ASP A 208 -2.93 12.61 19.37
N GLU A 209 -3.53 13.59 20.07
CA GLU A 209 -4.64 13.32 20.99
C GLU A 209 -5.90 12.79 20.30
N GLU A 210 -6.13 13.12 19.03
CA GLU A 210 -7.28 12.59 18.30
C GLU A 210 -7.09 11.10 18.01
N VAL A 211 -5.90 10.73 17.50
CA VAL A 211 -5.51 9.33 17.26
C VAL A 211 -5.58 8.55 18.56
N LYS A 212 -5.00 9.07 19.65
CA LYS A 212 -5.05 8.44 20.97
C LYS A 212 -6.48 8.29 21.50
N SER A 213 -7.33 9.30 21.30
CA SER A 213 -8.74 9.24 21.70
C SER A 213 -9.49 8.13 20.95
N VAL A 214 -9.26 7.99 19.65
CA VAL A 214 -9.89 6.93 18.83
C VAL A 214 -9.44 5.54 19.27
N LEU A 215 -8.14 5.37 19.56
CA LEU A 215 -7.61 4.11 20.09
C LEU A 215 -8.21 3.77 21.46
N ARG A 216 -8.36 4.74 22.37
CA ARG A 216 -9.04 4.52 23.66
C ARG A 216 -10.51 4.13 23.51
N MET A 217 -11.25 4.77 22.59
CA MET A 217 -12.62 4.36 22.28
C MET A 217 -12.66 2.92 21.76
N GLY A 218 -11.71 2.56 20.90
CA GLY A 218 -11.60 1.21 20.34
C GLY A 218 -11.30 0.18 21.42
N LEU A 219 -10.44 0.52 22.36
CA LEU A 219 -10.10 -0.30 23.51
C LEU A 219 -11.36 -0.58 24.34
N SER A 220 -12.13 0.46 24.68
CA SER A 220 -13.39 0.31 25.40
C SER A 220 -14.40 -0.56 24.64
N GLN A 221 -14.49 -0.42 23.32
CA GLN A 221 -15.41 -1.19 22.49
C GLN A 221 -15.03 -2.68 22.44
N ILE A 222 -13.75 -3.00 22.27
CA ILE A 222 -13.25 -4.37 22.29
C ILE A 222 -13.46 -5.01 23.66
N TYR A 223 -13.12 -4.31 24.76
CA TYR A 223 -13.36 -4.81 26.12
C TYR A 223 -14.84 -5.06 26.39
N SER A 224 -15.72 -4.12 26.03
CA SER A 224 -17.16 -4.28 26.21
C SER A 224 -17.71 -5.47 25.42
N SER A 225 -17.20 -5.69 24.21
CA SER A 225 -17.58 -6.85 23.38
C SER A 225 -17.11 -8.15 24.03
N PHE A 226 -15.86 -8.19 24.50
CA PHE A 226 -15.29 -9.34 25.22
C PHE A 226 -16.06 -9.67 26.49
N GLU A 227 -16.34 -8.70 27.36
CA GLU A 227 -17.08 -8.92 28.60
C GLU A 227 -18.50 -9.43 28.36
N LYS A 228 -19.14 -8.95 27.28
CA LYS A 228 -20.46 -9.42 26.87
C LYS A 228 -20.43 -10.88 26.42
N GLU A 229 -19.49 -11.24 25.55
CA GLU A 229 -19.33 -12.64 25.10
C GLU A 229 -18.97 -13.54 26.28
N LEU A 230 -18.05 -13.10 27.15
CA LEU A 230 -17.63 -13.85 28.34
C LEU A 230 -18.80 -14.08 29.31
N SER A 231 -19.60 -13.05 29.58
CA SER A 231 -20.79 -13.16 30.43
C SER A 231 -21.84 -14.10 29.83
N SER A 232 -21.92 -14.16 28.49
CA SER A 232 -22.87 -15.02 27.80
C SER A 232 -22.53 -16.50 27.92
N LEU A 233 -21.25 -16.86 28.09
CA LEU A 233 -20.81 -18.26 28.25
C LEU A 233 -21.47 -18.97 29.43
N LEU A 234 -21.73 -18.26 30.53
CA LEU A 234 -22.36 -18.85 31.72
C LEU A 234 -23.88 -19.07 31.55
N LEU A 235 -24.49 -18.35 30.61
CA LEU A 235 -25.92 -18.40 30.29
C LEU A 235 -26.24 -19.43 29.22
N GLU A 236 -25.25 -19.90 28.46
CA GLU A 236 -25.47 -20.92 27.45
C GLU A 236 -25.76 -22.30 28.08
N PRO A 237 -26.82 -22.99 27.64
CA PRO A 237 -27.18 -24.30 28.17
C PRO A 237 -26.28 -25.43 27.64
N ASP A 238 -25.58 -25.21 26.51
CA ASP A 238 -24.71 -26.19 25.87
C ASP A 238 -23.29 -25.61 25.70
N LEU A 239 -22.45 -25.84 26.71
CA LEU A 239 -21.07 -25.34 26.81
C LEU A 239 -20.12 -25.96 25.76
N VAL A 240 -20.62 -26.90 24.95
CA VAL A 240 -19.90 -27.57 23.87
C VAL A 240 -20.14 -26.87 22.52
N SER A 241 -20.82 -25.72 22.50
CA SER A 241 -21.03 -24.99 21.25
C SER A 241 -19.71 -24.47 20.69
N GLU A 242 -19.22 -25.11 19.63
CA GLU A 242 -18.05 -24.69 18.85
C GLU A 242 -18.14 -23.21 18.45
N ARG A 243 -19.36 -22.71 18.20
CA ARG A 243 -19.64 -21.30 17.90
C ARG A 243 -19.35 -20.35 19.07
N ALA A 244 -19.61 -20.75 20.31
CA ALA A 244 -19.36 -19.91 21.48
C ALA A 244 -17.87 -19.81 21.77
N GLU A 245 -17.14 -20.93 21.63
CA GLU A 245 -15.68 -20.95 21.72
C GLU A 245 -15.04 -20.09 20.62
N GLU A 246 -15.48 -20.23 19.37
CA GLU A 246 -14.98 -19.44 18.24
C GLU A 246 -15.16 -17.93 18.48
N LYS A 247 -16.34 -17.50 18.96
CA LYS A 247 -16.62 -16.09 19.24
C LYS A 247 -15.72 -15.51 20.33
N ILE A 248 -15.57 -16.20 21.46
CA ILE A 248 -14.76 -15.69 22.57
C ILE A 248 -13.28 -15.68 22.20
N LEU A 249 -12.80 -16.67 21.44
CA LEU A 249 -11.43 -16.70 20.91
C LEU A 249 -11.17 -15.57 19.92
N HIS A 250 -12.13 -15.25 19.05
CA HIS A 250 -12.03 -14.10 18.16
C HIS A 250 -11.96 -12.79 18.96
N SER A 251 -12.80 -12.63 19.99
CA SER A 251 -12.75 -11.46 20.86
C SER A 251 -11.45 -11.33 21.66
N LEU A 252 -10.81 -12.44 22.04
CA LEU A 252 -9.48 -12.42 22.66
C LEU A 252 -8.38 -12.10 21.66
N SER A 253 -8.51 -12.55 20.41
CA SER A 253 -7.60 -12.18 19.33
C SER A 253 -7.65 -10.67 19.07
N ASP A 254 -8.84 -10.06 19.15
CA ASP A 254 -8.98 -8.59 19.08
C ASP A 254 -8.30 -7.86 20.24
N LEU A 255 -8.42 -8.39 21.46
CA LEU A 255 -7.75 -7.84 22.64
C LEU A 255 -6.24 -7.94 22.52
N GLU A 256 -5.73 -9.07 22.04
CA GLU A 256 -4.30 -9.25 21.79
C GLU A 256 -3.80 -8.29 20.72
N TRP A 257 -4.51 -8.18 19.60
CA TRP A 257 -4.20 -7.23 18.55
C TRP A 257 -4.13 -5.81 19.13
N MET A 258 -5.15 -5.40 19.88
CA MET A 258 -5.20 -4.08 20.50
C MET A 258 -4.06 -3.85 21.49
N CYS A 259 -3.69 -4.86 22.28
CA CYS A 259 -2.53 -4.81 23.18
C CYS A 259 -1.24 -4.48 22.41
N ASN A 260 -1.01 -5.12 21.27
CA ASN A 260 0.15 -4.86 20.42
C ASN A 260 0.12 -3.44 19.84
N ILE A 261 -1.04 -2.98 19.33
CA ILE A 261 -1.19 -1.62 18.77
C ILE A 261 -0.95 -0.54 19.83
N LEU A 262 -1.51 -0.70 21.03
CA LEU A 262 -1.34 0.28 22.11
C LEU A 262 0.09 0.32 22.66
N GLY A 263 0.84 -0.79 22.56
CA GLY A 263 2.28 -0.85 22.82
C GLY A 263 3.08 0.11 21.93
N LYS A 264 2.71 0.23 20.65
CA LYS A 264 3.35 1.11 19.67
C LYS A 264 2.95 2.59 19.79
N MET A 265 1.91 2.90 20.58
CA MET A 265 1.28 4.22 20.63
C MET A 265 1.38 4.92 22.00
N ASP A 266 2.22 4.42 22.91
CA ASP A 266 2.35 4.91 24.29
C ASP A 266 1.01 4.90 25.05
N LEU A 267 0.18 3.89 24.77
CA LEU A 267 -1.14 3.68 25.41
C LEU A 267 -1.23 2.33 26.12
N MET A 268 -0.11 1.62 26.27
CA MET A 268 -0.07 0.33 26.95
C MET A 268 -0.56 0.43 28.40
N LYS A 269 -0.35 1.58 29.07
CA LYS A 269 -0.89 1.84 30.41
C LYS A 269 -2.42 1.75 30.48
N ASP A 270 -3.12 2.22 29.44
CA ASP A 270 -4.58 2.19 29.36
C ASP A 270 -5.06 0.73 29.23
N PHE A 271 -4.37 -0.08 28.42
CA PHE A 271 -4.66 -1.52 28.31
C PHE A 271 -4.46 -2.24 29.64
N VAL A 272 -3.32 -2.04 30.29
CA VAL A 272 -3.01 -2.73 31.54
C VAL A 272 -3.96 -2.33 32.67
N ALA A 273 -4.35 -1.06 32.75
CA ALA A 273 -5.33 -0.59 33.72
C ALA A 273 -6.69 -1.31 33.53
N ASN A 274 -7.20 -1.34 32.30
CA ASN A 274 -8.46 -2.03 31.98
C ASN A 274 -8.35 -3.55 32.24
N TRP A 275 -7.24 -4.18 31.89
CA TRP A 275 -7.01 -5.60 32.17
C TRP A 275 -7.03 -5.88 33.67
N ALA A 276 -6.33 -5.07 34.47
CA ALA A 276 -6.28 -5.21 35.92
C ALA A 276 -7.67 -5.06 36.56
N GLU A 277 -8.49 -4.14 36.05
CA GLU A 277 -9.85 -3.91 36.52
C GLU A 277 -10.80 -5.07 36.16
N SER A 278 -10.72 -5.59 34.93
CA SER A 278 -11.58 -6.70 34.48
C SER A 278 -11.14 -8.07 35.00
N SER A 279 -9.87 -8.22 35.43
CA SER A 279 -9.25 -9.50 35.80
C SER A 279 -10.07 -10.36 36.77
N SER A 280 -10.61 -9.78 37.83
CA SER A 280 -11.39 -10.53 38.82
C SER A 280 -12.71 -11.06 38.25
N ASN A 281 -13.37 -10.29 37.39
CA ASN A 281 -14.57 -10.73 36.70
C ASN A 281 -14.25 -11.85 35.71
N VAL A 282 -13.14 -11.70 34.98
CA VAL A 282 -12.70 -12.71 34.00
C VAL A 282 -12.45 -14.06 34.68
N LEU A 283 -11.65 -14.08 35.74
CA LEU A 283 -11.39 -15.31 36.47
C LEU A 283 -12.64 -15.88 37.14
N GLY A 284 -13.54 -15.02 37.64
CA GLY A 284 -14.82 -15.46 38.20
C GLY A 284 -15.70 -16.22 37.20
N VAL A 285 -15.60 -15.92 35.91
CA VAL A 285 -16.26 -16.68 34.84
C VAL A 285 -15.48 -17.94 34.49
N VAL A 286 -14.18 -17.82 34.23
CA VAL A 286 -13.34 -18.90 33.68
C VAL A 286 -13.10 -20.03 34.69
N GLU A 287 -13.01 -19.71 35.98
CA GLU A 287 -12.86 -20.71 37.06
C GLU A 287 -14.19 -21.37 37.45
N ASN A 288 -15.29 -21.05 36.77
CA ASN A 288 -16.56 -21.71 37.01
C ASN A 288 -16.44 -23.21 36.71
N ASN A 289 -16.94 -24.07 37.60
CA ASN A 289 -16.90 -25.53 37.45
C ASN A 289 -17.45 -26.03 36.09
N LYS A 290 -18.33 -25.25 35.45
CA LYS A 290 -18.84 -25.51 34.09
C LYS A 290 -17.73 -25.51 33.01
N LEU A 291 -16.73 -24.66 33.17
CA LEU A 291 -15.63 -24.44 32.22
C LEU A 291 -14.32 -25.12 32.65
N ASP A 292 -14.29 -25.79 33.80
CA ASP A 292 -13.05 -26.37 34.35
C ASP A 292 -12.43 -27.42 33.41
N SER A 293 -13.26 -28.22 32.73
CA SER A 293 -12.84 -29.29 31.79
C SER A 293 -12.99 -28.95 30.30
N PHE A 294 -13.36 -27.72 29.95
CA PHE A 294 -13.65 -27.31 28.57
C PHE A 294 -12.95 -25.98 28.22
N MET A 295 -13.01 -25.58 26.94
CA MET A 295 -12.48 -24.29 26.45
C MET A 295 -11.01 -24.05 26.81
N TRP A 296 -10.14 -25.03 26.59
CA TRP A 296 -8.72 -24.88 26.86
C TRP A 296 -8.07 -23.78 26.00
N GLY A 297 -8.58 -23.57 24.78
CA GLY A 297 -8.16 -22.46 23.93
C GLY A 297 -8.36 -21.09 24.61
N LEU A 298 -9.52 -20.90 25.26
CA LEU A 298 -9.82 -19.69 26.04
C LEU A 298 -8.78 -19.48 27.15
N LYS A 299 -8.51 -20.53 27.94
CA LYS A 299 -7.58 -20.47 29.08
C LYS A 299 -6.16 -20.14 28.65
N ILE A 300 -5.65 -20.84 27.62
CA ILE A 300 -4.32 -20.55 27.05
C ILE A 300 -4.26 -19.08 26.61
N LYS A 301 -5.26 -18.62 25.85
CA LYS A 301 -5.22 -17.29 25.25
C LYS A 301 -5.29 -16.18 26.31
N LEU A 302 -6.02 -16.39 27.39
CA LEU A 302 -6.04 -15.48 28.55
C LEU A 302 -4.67 -15.41 29.25
N ILE A 303 -3.99 -16.56 29.40
CA ILE A 303 -2.65 -16.61 29.97
C ILE A 303 -1.65 -15.87 29.06
N GLU A 304 -1.73 -16.04 27.74
CA GLU A 304 -0.88 -15.31 26.78
C GLU A 304 -1.04 -13.79 26.90
N ILE A 305 -2.28 -13.28 26.91
CA ILE A 305 -2.54 -11.84 27.06
C ILE A 305 -2.07 -11.35 28.43
N THR A 306 -2.31 -12.13 29.48
CA THR A 306 -1.86 -11.81 30.83
C THR A 306 -0.33 -11.75 30.92
N ALA A 307 0.37 -12.67 30.24
CA ALA A 307 1.83 -12.67 30.19
C ALA A 307 2.34 -11.37 29.57
N LYS A 308 1.78 -10.92 28.44
CA LYS A 308 2.12 -9.62 27.82
C LYS A 308 1.92 -8.44 28.77
N VAL A 309 0.81 -8.45 29.52
CA VAL A 309 0.53 -7.42 30.54
C VAL A 309 1.59 -7.44 31.66
N LEU A 310 1.91 -8.61 32.18
CA LEU A 310 2.88 -8.78 33.25
C LEU A 310 4.30 -8.44 32.79
N GLU A 311 4.68 -8.76 31.55
CA GLU A 311 5.95 -8.36 30.93
C GLU A 311 6.05 -6.84 30.82
N ALA A 312 5.01 -6.18 30.30
CA ALA A 312 4.99 -4.72 30.17
C ALA A 312 5.17 -4.01 31.52
N VAL A 313 4.57 -4.55 32.59
CA VAL A 313 4.74 -4.03 33.96
C VAL A 313 6.10 -4.42 34.56
N GLY A 314 6.54 -5.66 34.34
CA GLY A 314 7.73 -6.25 34.95
C GLY A 314 9.04 -5.67 34.42
N TYR A 315 9.10 -5.37 33.12
CA TYR A 315 10.24 -4.71 32.48
C TYR A 315 10.22 -3.18 32.65
N GLY A 316 9.15 -2.62 33.21
CA GLY A 316 9.03 -1.18 33.44
C GLY A 316 8.59 -0.37 32.22
N ASN A 317 8.13 -1.02 31.14
CA ASN A 317 7.52 -0.35 29.99
C ASN A 317 6.24 0.40 30.40
N VAL A 318 5.54 -0.09 31.42
CA VAL A 318 4.39 0.57 32.04
C VAL A 318 4.63 0.79 33.53
N ILE A 319 4.61 2.06 33.96
CA ILE A 319 4.72 2.43 35.36
C ILE A 319 3.32 2.52 35.97
N LEU A 320 3.00 1.59 36.88
CA LEU A 320 1.71 1.55 37.57
C LEU A 320 1.85 1.80 39.08
N PRO A 321 0.82 2.39 39.71
CA PRO A 321 0.69 2.41 41.16
C PRO A 321 0.86 1.01 41.78
N THR A 322 1.58 0.94 42.91
CA THR A 322 1.81 -0.31 43.66
C THR A 322 0.53 -1.13 43.92
N PRO A 323 -0.64 -0.53 44.25
CA PRO A 323 -1.87 -1.31 44.43
C PRO A 323 -2.27 -2.10 43.19
N ILE A 324 -2.19 -1.51 42.00
CA ILE A 324 -2.58 -2.16 40.74
C ILE A 324 -1.65 -3.32 40.42
N ARG A 325 -0.33 -3.12 40.59
CA ARG A 325 0.67 -4.18 40.40
C ARG A 325 0.43 -5.36 41.34
N LEU A 326 0.10 -5.09 42.59
CA LEU A 326 -0.23 -6.14 43.57
C LEU A 326 -1.53 -6.87 43.22
N THR A 327 -2.56 -6.15 42.74
CA THR A 327 -3.83 -6.75 42.30
C THR A 327 -3.60 -7.72 41.14
N LEU A 328 -2.84 -7.31 40.11
CA LEU A 328 -2.50 -8.17 38.97
C LEU A 328 -1.83 -9.48 39.43
N LEU A 329 -0.79 -9.37 40.25
CA LEU A 329 -0.05 -10.54 40.73
C LEU A 329 -0.91 -11.45 41.63
N LYS A 330 -1.69 -10.87 42.56
CA LYS A 330 -2.54 -11.66 43.45
C LYS A 330 -3.69 -12.35 42.72
N THR A 331 -4.16 -11.78 41.61
CA THR A 331 -5.28 -12.31 40.83
C THR A 331 -4.81 -13.41 39.89
N TRP A 332 -3.79 -13.14 39.08
CA TRP A 332 -3.39 -14.07 38.01
C TRP A 332 -2.38 -15.14 38.43
N LEU A 333 -1.50 -14.88 39.39
CA LEU A 333 -0.47 -15.85 39.78
C LEU A 333 -1.05 -17.18 40.31
N PRO A 334 -2.12 -17.19 41.14
CA PRO A 334 -2.74 -18.44 41.57
C PRO A 334 -3.36 -19.23 40.41
N TYR A 335 -4.01 -18.53 39.48
CA TYR A 335 -4.67 -19.13 38.32
C TYR A 335 -3.65 -19.82 37.39
N ILE A 336 -2.58 -19.10 37.01
CA ILE A 336 -1.52 -19.62 36.14
C ILE A 336 -0.87 -20.89 36.74
N ARG A 337 -0.63 -20.90 38.06
CA ARG A 337 -0.04 -22.06 38.75
C ARG A 337 -0.96 -23.28 38.82
N LYS A 338 -2.28 -23.08 38.74
CA LYS A 338 -3.26 -24.16 38.78
C LYS A 338 -3.30 -24.92 37.44
N ASP A 339 -3.23 -24.18 36.33
CA ASP A 339 -3.34 -24.73 34.98
C ASP A 339 -2.02 -25.32 34.41
N GLU A 340 -0.85 -25.06 35.03
CA GLU A 340 0.40 -25.79 34.74
C GLU A 340 0.38 -27.28 35.17
N ALA A 341 -0.67 -27.72 35.87
CA ALA A 341 -0.74 -29.07 36.45
C ALA A 341 -1.90 -29.92 35.89
N PRO A 342 -1.76 -30.44 34.65
CA PRO A 342 -2.27 -31.78 34.39
C PRO A 342 -1.30 -32.63 33.55
N SER A 343 -0.44 -33.42 34.22
CA SER A 343 -0.27 -34.89 34.05
C SER A 343 1.12 -35.44 34.45
N GLY A 344 1.15 -36.30 35.47
CA GLY A 344 1.79 -37.62 35.37
C GLY A 344 3.31 -37.77 35.53
N PHE A 345 3.91 -37.35 36.64
CA PHE A 345 5.14 -38.01 37.17
C PHE A 345 5.11 -38.03 38.71
N LYS A 346 4.29 -38.92 39.26
CA LYS A 346 4.51 -39.55 40.57
C LYS A 346 4.48 -41.04 40.24
N GLY A 347 5.60 -41.71 40.02
CA GLY A 347 6.52 -42.02 41.10
C GLY A 347 5.96 -43.20 41.89
N GLN A 348 5.91 -44.37 41.27
CA GLN A 348 5.96 -45.68 41.92
C GLN A 348 6.57 -46.69 40.95
#